data_AF-A0A6C0HDA7-F1
#
_entry.id   AF-A0A6C0HDA7-F1
#
_cell.length_a   1.000
_cell.length_b   1.000
_cell.length_c   1.000
_cell.angle_alpha   90.00
_cell.angle_beta   90.00
_cell.angle_gamma   90.00
#
_symmetry.space_group_name_H-M   'P 1'
#
loop_
_entity.id
_entity.type
_entity.pdbx_description
1 polymer ?
#
loop_
_entity_poly.entity_id
_entity_poly.type
_entity_poly.pdbx_seq_one_letter_code
_entity_poly.pdbx_strand_id
1 'polypeptide(L)'
;MEYSPTDYTNLCAITTYYKSNKGKDVNNYSPLYNNILEAYRQHEIRILEFDTSVETENVKPGGSLQSWSLFLEKATILGLYQDERAKFENEKVRSFVCENITEADIMKLWEIPELEADFDIIVDNGIENFRDKAIFFKRALPKLNVQGFYFMENLKLDDMNAIELQISDWKEYFPGCEYFLEVVENPLNGNKSPVLIVQKLSE
;
A
#
# COMPACT_ATOMS: atom_id res chain seq x y z
N MET A 1 2.17 6.33 -16.02
CA MET A 1 0.92 5.56 -16.19
C MET A 1 -0.20 6.55 -16.50
N GLU A 2 -0.99 6.37 -17.56
CA GLU A 2 -2.09 7.30 -17.86
C GLU A 2 -3.35 6.93 -17.05
N TYR A 3 -3.83 7.85 -16.21
CA TYR A 3 -5.12 7.78 -15.50
C TYR A 3 -5.62 9.21 -15.28
N SER A 4 -6.93 9.39 -15.01
CA SER A 4 -7.47 10.70 -14.62
C SER A 4 -7.89 10.71 -13.14
N PRO A 5 -7.44 11.69 -12.33
CA PRO A 5 -7.86 11.80 -10.93
C PRO A 5 -9.35 12.14 -10.77
N THR A 6 -10.05 12.54 -11.85
CA THR A 6 -11.49 12.81 -11.83
C THR A 6 -12.35 11.60 -12.21
N ASP A 7 -11.74 10.48 -12.60
CA ASP A 7 -12.48 9.28 -13.00
C ASP A 7 -13.18 8.65 -11.80
N TYR A 8 -14.46 8.33 -11.97
CA TYR A 8 -15.23 7.63 -10.96
C TYR A 8 -15.34 6.14 -11.31
N THR A 9 -14.56 5.32 -10.64
CA THR A 9 -14.42 3.88 -10.92
C THR A 9 -15.16 3.02 -9.89
N ASN A 10 -15.21 1.70 -10.13
CA ASN A 10 -15.74 0.75 -9.14
C ASN A 10 -14.97 0.83 -7.82
N LEU A 11 -13.63 0.94 -7.88
CA LEU A 11 -12.82 1.10 -6.68
C LEU A 11 -13.10 2.43 -5.95
N CYS A 12 -13.41 3.51 -6.68
CA CYS A 12 -13.84 4.78 -6.06
C CYS A 12 -15.11 4.59 -5.21
N ALA A 13 -16.12 3.88 -5.73
CA ALA A 13 -17.34 3.61 -4.99
C ALA A 13 -17.09 2.74 -3.74
N ILE A 14 -16.26 1.69 -3.88
CA ILE A 14 -15.92 0.78 -2.79
C ILE A 14 -15.16 1.51 -1.68
N THR A 15 -14.12 2.26 -2.03
CA THR A 15 -13.28 2.98 -1.05
C THR A 15 -14.06 4.07 -0.31
N THR A 16 -14.98 4.77 -1.00
CA THR A 16 -15.92 5.69 -0.35
C THR A 16 -16.86 4.97 0.62
N TYR A 17 -17.43 3.82 0.24
CA TYR A 17 -18.32 3.06 1.11
C TYR A 17 -17.64 2.62 2.42
N TYR A 18 -16.40 2.12 2.32
CA TYR A 18 -15.61 1.71 3.48
C TYR A 18 -14.85 2.85 4.18
N LYS A 19 -15.05 4.10 3.74
CA LYS A 19 -14.36 5.30 4.26
C LYS A 19 -12.83 5.16 4.29
N SER A 20 -12.27 4.48 3.29
CA SER A 20 -10.82 4.36 3.14
C SER A 20 -10.20 5.70 2.75
N ASN A 21 -9.00 6.00 3.26
CA ASN A 21 -8.23 7.17 2.87
C ASN A 21 -7.84 7.18 1.37
N LYS A 22 -7.94 6.04 0.69
CA LYS A 22 -7.75 5.92 -0.77
C LYS A 22 -8.89 6.56 -1.56
N GLY A 23 -10.05 6.76 -0.95
CA GLY A 23 -11.20 7.41 -1.57
C GLY A 23 -11.01 8.92 -1.78
N LYS A 24 -11.87 9.49 -2.63
CA LYS A 24 -11.90 10.92 -2.95
C LYS A 24 -12.14 11.85 -1.76
N ASP A 25 -12.71 11.33 -0.67
CA ASP A 25 -12.98 12.12 0.54
C ASP A 25 -11.70 12.43 1.33
N VAL A 26 -10.57 11.77 1.00
CA VAL A 26 -9.28 11.96 1.67
C VAL A 26 -8.16 12.19 0.65
N ASN A 27 -7.51 11.15 0.11
CA ASN A 27 -6.34 11.28 -0.77
C ASN A 27 -6.65 11.08 -2.25
N ASN A 28 -7.76 10.44 -2.60
CA ASN A 28 -8.14 10.14 -3.98
C ASN A 28 -7.15 9.21 -4.74
N TYR A 29 -6.51 8.25 -4.05
CA TYR A 29 -5.66 7.24 -4.70
C TYR A 29 -6.46 6.22 -5.55
N SER A 30 -7.77 6.09 -5.36
CA SER A 30 -8.56 5.02 -5.97
C SER A 30 -8.62 5.03 -7.51
N PRO A 31 -8.61 6.15 -8.25
CA PRO A 31 -8.49 6.11 -9.71
C PRO A 31 -7.15 5.54 -10.18
N LEU A 32 -6.05 5.93 -9.51
CA LEU A 32 -4.70 5.42 -9.77
C LEU A 32 -4.64 3.90 -9.53
N TYR A 33 -5.12 3.45 -8.37
CA TYR A 33 -5.18 2.02 -8.07
C TYR A 33 -6.05 1.25 -9.04
N ASN A 34 -7.21 1.78 -9.43
CA ASN A 34 -8.07 1.13 -10.41
C ASN A 34 -7.34 0.92 -11.73
N ASN A 35 -6.62 1.94 -12.21
CA ASN A 35 -5.88 1.85 -13.47
C ASN A 35 -4.83 0.72 -13.46
N ILE A 36 -4.15 0.52 -12.33
CA ILE A 36 -3.09 -0.49 -12.20
C ILE A 36 -3.68 -1.88 -11.92
N LEU A 37 -4.70 -1.94 -11.06
CA LEU A 37 -5.16 -3.19 -10.44
C LEU A 37 -6.43 -3.79 -11.07
N GLU A 38 -7.11 -3.09 -11.99
CA GLU A 38 -8.34 -3.63 -12.63
C GLU A 38 -8.06 -4.97 -13.32
N ALA A 39 -6.90 -5.13 -13.95
CA ALA A 39 -6.50 -6.38 -14.60
C ALA A 39 -6.38 -7.56 -13.62
N TYR A 40 -6.14 -7.29 -12.33
CA TYR A 40 -5.89 -8.31 -11.31
C TYR A 40 -7.15 -8.75 -10.56
N ARG A 41 -8.31 -8.14 -10.81
CA ARG A 41 -9.54 -8.39 -10.03
C ARG A 41 -9.96 -9.85 -9.91
N GLN A 42 -9.72 -10.65 -10.95
CA GLN A 42 -10.10 -12.07 -11.02
C GLN A 42 -8.91 -13.03 -10.86
N HIS A 43 -7.74 -12.51 -10.52
CA HIS A 43 -6.51 -13.27 -10.33
C HIS A 43 -6.36 -13.69 -8.87
N GLU A 44 -5.80 -14.88 -8.67
CA GLU A 44 -5.38 -15.36 -7.35
C GLU A 44 -4.06 -14.70 -7.00
N ILE A 45 -4.15 -13.53 -6.33
CA ILE A 45 -2.99 -12.74 -5.93
C ILE A 45 -2.93 -12.57 -4.41
N ARG A 46 -1.75 -12.23 -3.91
CA ARG A 46 -1.51 -11.94 -2.50
C ARG A 46 -1.21 -10.46 -2.33
N ILE A 47 -2.00 -9.78 -1.50
CA ILE A 47 -1.80 -8.38 -1.13
C ILE A 47 -1.45 -8.27 0.35
N LEU A 48 -0.39 -7.53 0.65
CA LEU A 48 0.00 -7.12 1.99
C LEU A 48 -0.18 -5.61 2.12
N GLU A 49 -0.96 -5.13 3.07
CA GLU A 49 -1.02 -3.70 3.41
C GLU A 49 -0.56 -3.48 4.85
N PHE A 50 0.44 -2.62 5.02
CA PHE A 50 0.78 -2.04 6.30
C PHE A 50 -0.17 -0.87 6.55
N ASP A 51 -1.08 -1.03 7.51
CA ASP A 51 -2.10 -0.07 7.87
C ASP A 51 -1.93 0.35 9.35
N THR A 52 -2.19 1.61 9.64
CA THR A 52 -2.18 2.15 11.00
C THR A 52 -3.49 2.82 11.36
N SER A 53 -4.54 2.63 10.55
CA SER A 53 -5.86 3.17 10.83
C SER A 53 -6.40 2.63 12.16
N VAL A 54 -6.44 3.49 13.17
CA VAL A 54 -7.06 3.22 14.46
C VAL A 54 -8.54 3.57 14.39
N GLU A 55 -9.39 2.75 15.02
CA GLU A 55 -10.82 3.03 15.13
C GLU A 55 -11.07 4.40 15.78
N THR A 56 -11.90 5.22 15.14
CA THR A 56 -12.46 6.45 15.72
C THR A 56 -13.96 6.47 15.47
N GLU A 57 -14.70 7.41 16.07
CA GLU A 57 -16.15 7.57 15.80
C GLU A 57 -16.48 7.65 14.29
N ASN A 58 -15.52 8.11 13.47
CA ASN A 58 -15.72 8.32 12.04
C ASN A 58 -14.96 7.34 11.14
N VAL A 59 -13.97 6.60 11.68
CA VAL A 59 -13.09 5.69 10.94
C VAL A 59 -13.24 4.29 11.51
N LYS A 60 -13.73 3.35 10.69
CA LYS A 60 -13.69 1.92 11.04
C LYS A 60 -12.33 1.36 10.62
N PRO A 61 -11.66 0.56 11.48
CA PRO A 61 -10.39 -0.05 11.15
C PRO A 61 -10.57 -1.01 9.95
N GLY A 62 -9.53 -1.11 9.11
CA GLY A 62 -9.51 -2.01 7.96
C GLY A 62 -10.38 -1.58 6.78
N GLY A 63 -10.69 -0.28 6.64
CA GLY A 63 -11.46 0.22 5.49
C GLY A 63 -10.80 -0.06 4.14
N SER A 64 -9.47 0.07 4.06
CA SER A 64 -8.70 -0.31 2.85
C SER A 64 -8.67 -1.82 2.63
N LEU A 65 -8.37 -2.62 3.67
CA LEU A 65 -8.37 -4.09 3.58
C LEU A 65 -9.74 -4.64 3.11
N GLN A 66 -10.84 -4.09 3.62
CA GLN A 66 -12.19 -4.43 3.17
C GLN A 66 -12.40 -4.04 1.71
N SER A 67 -11.92 -2.85 1.32
CA SER A 67 -11.99 -2.39 -0.08
C SER A 67 -11.26 -3.36 -1.01
N TRP A 68 -10.07 -3.83 -0.64
CA TRP A 68 -9.33 -4.84 -1.39
C TRP A 68 -10.07 -6.16 -1.48
N SER A 69 -10.63 -6.65 -0.36
CA SER A 69 -11.38 -7.92 -0.34
C SER A 69 -12.64 -7.93 -1.22
N LEU A 70 -13.17 -6.75 -1.56
CA LEU A 70 -14.31 -6.59 -2.46
C LEU A 70 -13.88 -6.32 -3.91
N PHE A 71 -12.81 -5.55 -4.12
CA PHE A 71 -12.32 -5.21 -5.45
C PHE A 71 -11.55 -6.35 -6.12
N LEU A 72 -10.65 -7.00 -5.37
CA LEU A 72 -9.80 -8.11 -5.79
C LEU A 72 -10.43 -9.44 -5.34
N GLU A 73 -11.36 -9.95 -6.13
CA GLU A 73 -12.35 -10.95 -5.72
C GLU A 73 -11.76 -12.31 -5.30
N LYS A 74 -10.58 -12.64 -5.82
CA LYS A 74 -9.85 -13.90 -5.51
C LYS A 74 -8.53 -13.68 -4.76
N ALA A 75 -8.28 -12.45 -4.30
CA ALA A 75 -7.04 -12.16 -3.61
C ALA A 75 -7.04 -12.67 -2.17
N THR A 76 -5.88 -13.09 -1.70
CA THR A 76 -5.59 -13.25 -0.27
C THR A 76 -5.20 -11.89 0.30
N ILE A 77 -5.97 -11.39 1.27
CA ILE A 77 -5.77 -10.06 1.85
C ILE A 77 -5.10 -10.17 3.22
N LEU A 78 -3.91 -9.57 3.35
CA LEU A 78 -3.08 -9.63 4.55
C LEU A 78 -2.81 -8.20 5.06
N GLY A 79 -3.08 -7.96 6.34
CA GLY A 79 -2.85 -6.67 7.02
C GLY A 79 -1.67 -6.73 7.99
N LEU A 80 -0.91 -5.64 8.09
CA LEU A 80 0.03 -5.41 9.19
C LEU A 80 -0.38 -4.16 9.96
N TYR A 81 -0.31 -4.22 11.29
CA TYR A 81 -0.65 -3.12 12.19
C TYR A 81 0.47 -2.90 13.22
N GLN A 82 0.67 -1.67 13.68
CA GLN A 82 1.60 -1.40 14.80
C GLN A 82 0.97 -1.67 16.18
N ASP A 83 -0.36 -1.70 16.27
CA ASP A 83 -1.09 -1.88 17.52
C ASP A 83 -2.12 -2.98 17.35
N GLU A 84 -2.05 -4.01 18.22
CA GLU A 84 -3.01 -5.12 18.27
C GLU A 84 -4.46 -4.62 18.41
N ARG A 85 -4.68 -3.47 19.07
CA ARG A 85 -6.01 -2.90 19.24
C ARG A 85 -6.60 -2.33 17.95
N ALA A 86 -5.77 -1.99 16.98
CA ALA A 86 -6.18 -1.49 15.67
C ALA A 86 -6.37 -2.62 14.65
N LYS A 87 -5.93 -3.83 14.99
CA LYS A 87 -5.94 -4.98 14.10
C LYS A 87 -7.38 -5.31 13.66
N PHE A 88 -7.57 -5.39 12.35
CA PHE A 88 -8.84 -5.79 11.74
C PHE A 88 -8.73 -7.18 11.11
N GLU A 89 -9.72 -8.03 11.33
CA GLU A 89 -9.82 -9.35 10.68
C GLU A 89 -11.28 -9.68 10.34
N ASN A 90 -11.47 -10.47 9.28
CA ASN A 90 -12.76 -11.06 8.94
C ASN A 90 -12.55 -12.36 8.15
N GLU A 91 -13.60 -12.95 7.56
CA GLU A 91 -13.49 -14.19 6.79
C GLU A 91 -12.55 -14.12 5.58
N LYS A 92 -12.27 -12.92 5.04
CA LYS A 92 -11.42 -12.68 3.87
C LYS A 92 -10.08 -11.99 4.19
N VAL A 93 -9.95 -11.42 5.38
CA VAL A 93 -8.81 -10.59 5.79
C VAL A 93 -8.17 -11.17 7.02
N ARG A 94 -6.86 -11.41 6.94
CA ARG A 94 -6.04 -11.82 8.08
C ARG A 94 -5.01 -10.75 8.39
N SER A 95 -4.71 -10.52 9.66
CA SER A 95 -3.80 -9.44 10.03
C SER A 95 -2.78 -9.87 11.07
N PHE A 96 -1.67 -9.15 11.11
CA PHE A 96 -0.56 -9.40 12.03
C PHE A 96 -0.07 -8.09 12.62
N VAL A 97 0.71 -8.19 13.69
CA VAL A 97 1.25 -7.01 14.38
C VAL A 97 2.76 -6.93 14.18
N CYS A 98 3.21 -5.73 13.82
CA CYS A 98 4.59 -5.31 13.76
C CYS A 98 4.72 -4.04 14.62
N GLU A 99 4.94 -4.22 15.93
CA GLU A 99 4.92 -3.10 16.89
C GLU A 99 5.97 -2.02 16.56
N ASN A 100 7.14 -2.44 16.07
CA ASN A 100 8.26 -1.56 15.80
C ASN A 100 8.77 -1.75 14.36
N ILE A 101 9.12 -0.66 13.68
CA ILE A 101 9.69 -0.69 12.32
C ILE A 101 11.21 -0.79 12.42
N THR A 102 11.68 -1.94 12.90
CA THR A 102 13.10 -2.29 12.87
C THR A 102 13.34 -3.43 11.89
N GLU A 103 14.57 -3.53 11.39
CA GLU A 103 14.96 -4.68 10.56
C GLU A 103 14.65 -6.01 11.25
N ALA A 104 14.99 -6.16 12.54
CA ALA A 104 14.77 -7.40 13.27
C ALA A 104 13.29 -7.75 13.39
N ASP A 105 12.43 -6.75 13.63
CA ASP A 105 11.00 -6.98 13.80
C ASP A 105 10.31 -7.30 12.47
N ILE A 106 10.71 -6.64 11.37
CA ILE A 106 10.20 -6.97 10.03
C ILE A 106 10.65 -8.37 9.61
N MET A 107 11.90 -8.76 9.90
CA MET A 107 12.37 -10.11 9.55
C MET A 107 11.58 -11.21 10.27
N LYS A 108 11.12 -10.99 11.51
CA LYS A 108 10.24 -11.93 12.23
C LYS A 108 8.88 -12.08 11.56
N LEU A 109 8.37 -11.06 10.86
CA LEU A 109 7.11 -11.19 10.11
C LEU A 109 7.23 -12.28 9.06
N TRP A 110 8.38 -12.39 8.41
CA TRP A 110 8.61 -13.36 7.34
C TRP A 110 8.75 -14.80 7.85
N GLU A 111 8.87 -15.00 9.16
CA GLU A 111 8.84 -16.31 9.81
C GLU A 111 7.40 -16.79 10.09
N ILE A 112 6.40 -15.91 9.95
CA ILE A 112 4.99 -16.27 10.10
C ILE A 112 4.54 -17.05 8.85
N PRO A 113 4.01 -18.28 8.99
CA PRO A 113 3.69 -19.14 7.83
C PRO A 113 2.81 -18.47 6.76
N GLU A 114 1.87 -17.63 7.18
CA GLU A 114 0.99 -16.92 6.26
C GLU A 114 1.65 -15.80 5.49
N LEU A 115 2.78 -15.27 5.98
CA LEU A 115 3.59 -14.21 5.37
C LEU A 115 4.87 -14.77 4.71
N GLU A 116 5.11 -16.07 4.82
CA GLU A 116 6.27 -16.74 4.21
C GLU A 116 6.23 -16.67 2.69
N ALA A 117 5.06 -16.81 2.07
CA ALA A 117 4.91 -16.68 0.63
C ALA A 117 4.90 -15.21 0.19
N ASP A 118 5.54 -14.94 -0.95
CA ASP A 118 5.69 -13.62 -1.55
C ASP A 118 4.33 -13.01 -1.98
N PHE A 119 4.37 -11.72 -2.29
CA PHE A 119 3.20 -10.88 -2.55
C PHE A 119 3.24 -10.33 -3.97
N ASP A 120 2.08 -10.22 -4.59
CA ASP A 120 1.93 -9.52 -5.87
C ASP A 120 1.75 -8.02 -5.66
N ILE A 121 1.23 -7.64 -4.49
CA ILE A 121 0.99 -6.24 -4.12
C ILE A 121 1.44 -6.02 -2.68
N ILE A 122 2.24 -5.00 -2.43
CA ILE A 122 2.57 -4.51 -1.09
C ILE A 122 2.21 -3.04 -1.00
N VAL A 123 1.48 -2.63 0.03
CA VAL A 123 1.09 -1.24 0.26
C VAL A 123 1.57 -0.80 1.64
N ASP A 124 2.48 0.17 1.69
CA ASP A 124 2.78 0.94 2.89
C ASP A 124 1.86 2.17 2.95
N ASN A 125 0.73 2.00 3.64
CA ASN A 125 -0.22 3.06 3.93
C ASN A 125 0.01 3.68 5.31
N GLY A 126 0.49 2.91 6.27
CA GLY A 126 0.42 3.27 7.68
C GLY A 126 1.68 3.88 8.30
N ILE A 127 2.86 3.71 7.70
CA ILE A 127 4.11 4.15 8.35
C ILE A 127 4.25 5.67 8.22
N GLU A 128 4.46 6.38 9.33
CA GLU A 128 4.36 7.85 9.37
C GLU A 128 5.58 8.58 8.77
N ASN A 129 6.80 8.14 9.10
CA ASN A 129 8.01 8.86 8.74
C ASN A 129 8.80 8.14 7.65
N PHE A 130 9.43 8.92 6.76
CA PHE A 130 10.12 8.38 5.58
C PHE A 130 11.26 7.42 5.91
N ARG A 131 11.96 7.62 7.04
CA ARG A 131 13.04 6.71 7.47
C ARG A 131 12.51 5.31 7.72
N ASP A 132 11.41 5.18 8.45
CA ASP A 132 10.80 3.89 8.75
C ASP A 132 10.18 3.28 7.50
N LYS A 133 9.58 4.09 6.61
CA LYS A 133 9.13 3.65 5.29
C LYS A 133 10.28 3.04 4.48
N ALA A 134 11.45 3.66 4.49
CA ALA A 134 12.65 3.18 3.80
C ALA A 134 13.16 1.85 4.39
N ILE A 135 13.12 1.68 5.72
CA ILE A 135 13.46 0.42 6.38
C ILE A 135 12.49 -0.68 5.95
N PHE A 136 11.18 -0.41 6.03
CA PHE A 136 10.16 -1.37 5.63
C PHE A 136 10.27 -1.73 4.15
N PHE A 137 10.38 -0.73 3.26
CA PHE A 137 10.60 -0.93 1.83
C PHE A 137 11.77 -1.87 1.54
N LYS A 138 12.96 -1.59 2.10
CA LYS A 138 14.16 -2.41 1.86
C LYS A 138 13.99 -3.87 2.31
N ARG A 139 13.17 -4.12 3.32
CA ARG A 139 12.94 -5.47 3.89
C ARG A 139 11.74 -6.19 3.28
N ALA A 140 10.76 -5.45 2.77
CA ALA A 140 9.57 -5.99 2.14
C ALA A 140 9.72 -6.17 0.63
N LEU A 141 10.52 -5.36 -0.06
CA LEU A 141 10.71 -5.46 -1.51
C LEU A 141 11.20 -6.84 -1.98
N PRO A 142 12.12 -7.54 -1.27
CA PRO A 142 12.48 -8.92 -1.62
C PRO A 142 11.32 -9.92 -1.56
N LYS A 143 10.26 -9.61 -0.81
CA LYS A 143 9.02 -10.41 -0.74
C LYS A 143 8.02 -10.08 -1.84
N LEU A 144 8.35 -9.16 -2.75
CA LEU A 144 7.51 -8.82 -3.89
C LEU A 144 7.83 -9.77 -5.06
N ASN A 145 6.80 -10.36 -5.64
CA ASN A 145 6.89 -11.17 -6.85
C ASN A 145 7.39 -10.32 -8.03
N VAL A 146 8.04 -10.97 -9.00
CA VAL A 146 8.27 -10.36 -10.32
C VAL A 146 6.91 -10.03 -10.95
N GLN A 147 6.83 -8.87 -11.59
CA GLN A 147 5.61 -8.17 -12.04
C GLN A 147 4.70 -7.64 -10.91
N GLY A 148 5.10 -7.78 -9.65
CA GLY A 148 4.40 -7.23 -8.51
C GLY A 148 4.63 -5.72 -8.34
N PHE A 149 3.75 -5.10 -7.56
CA PHE A 149 3.77 -3.66 -7.27
C PHE A 149 3.93 -3.37 -5.76
N TYR A 150 4.84 -2.47 -5.43
CA TYR A 150 4.93 -1.85 -4.12
C TYR A 150 4.42 -0.41 -4.18
N PHE A 151 3.59 -0.01 -3.22
CA PHE A 151 3.08 1.35 -3.08
C PHE A 151 3.51 1.94 -1.75
N MET A 152 4.19 3.08 -1.77
CA MET A 152 4.53 3.88 -0.61
C MET A 152 3.64 5.11 -0.58
N GLU A 153 2.55 5.06 0.19
CA GLU A 153 1.59 6.14 0.30
C GLU A 153 1.98 7.15 1.39
N ASN A 154 1.26 8.27 1.39
CA ASN A 154 1.33 9.31 2.43
C ASN A 154 2.73 9.92 2.57
N LEU A 155 3.44 10.01 1.44
CA LEU A 155 4.69 10.75 1.34
C LEU A 155 4.39 12.25 1.44
N LYS A 156 5.33 13.02 2.00
CA LYS A 156 5.16 14.47 2.17
C LYS A 156 5.82 15.20 1.01
N LEU A 157 5.17 16.27 0.52
CA LEU A 157 5.72 17.12 -0.54
C LEU A 157 7.09 17.72 -0.15
N ASP A 158 7.28 18.03 1.13
CA ASP A 158 8.53 18.59 1.63
C ASP A 158 9.69 17.58 1.58
N ASP A 159 9.39 16.28 1.53
CA ASP A 159 10.39 15.20 1.50
C ASP A 159 10.79 14.80 0.05
N MET A 160 10.19 15.38 -0.99
CA MET A 160 10.33 14.93 -2.38
C MET A 160 11.79 14.87 -2.87
N ASN A 161 12.60 15.88 -2.56
CA ASN A 161 14.02 15.87 -2.93
C ASN A 161 14.79 14.73 -2.24
N ALA A 162 14.48 14.44 -0.98
CA ALA A 162 15.10 13.35 -0.25
C ALA A 162 14.65 11.99 -0.79
N ILE A 163 13.37 11.88 -1.16
CA ILE A 163 12.80 10.69 -1.80
C ILE A 163 13.48 10.43 -3.15
N GLU A 164 13.66 11.45 -4.00
CA GLU A 164 14.34 11.30 -5.30
C GLU A 164 15.80 10.86 -5.17
N LEU A 165 16.52 11.42 -4.18
CA LEU A 165 17.88 10.98 -3.87
C LEU A 165 17.88 9.52 -3.40
N GLN A 166 16.96 9.15 -2.51
CA GLN A 166 16.84 7.79 -1.99
C GLN A 166 16.46 6.77 -3.08
N ILE A 167 15.62 7.16 -4.05
CA ILE A 167 15.29 6.34 -5.23
C ILE A 167 16.54 6.09 -6.08
N SER A 168 17.44 7.07 -6.19
CA SER A 168 18.70 6.90 -6.94
C SER A 168 19.56 5.83 -6.29
N ASP A 169 19.68 5.83 -4.96
CA ASP A 169 20.35 4.74 -4.24
C ASP A 169 19.63 3.40 -4.46
N TRP A 170 18.29 3.37 -4.33
CA TRP A 170 17.53 2.13 -4.48
C TRP A 170 17.63 1.52 -5.87
N LYS A 171 17.81 2.30 -6.93
CA LYS A 171 18.09 1.78 -8.27
C LYS A 171 19.41 1.01 -8.35
N GLU A 172 20.40 1.36 -7.52
CA GLU A 172 21.65 0.60 -7.41
C GLU A 172 21.46 -0.69 -6.59
N TYR A 173 20.69 -0.63 -5.51
CA TYR A 173 20.42 -1.80 -4.65
C TYR A 173 19.43 -2.80 -5.26
N PHE A 174 18.48 -2.33 -6.06
CA PHE A 174 17.39 -3.10 -6.66
C PHE A 174 17.25 -2.77 -8.16
N PRO A 175 18.25 -3.12 -8.98
CA PRO A 175 18.28 -2.74 -10.40
C PRO A 175 17.17 -3.39 -11.23
N GLY A 176 16.54 -4.46 -10.73
CA GLY A 176 15.39 -5.12 -11.36
C GLY A 176 14.06 -4.41 -11.16
N CYS A 177 14.04 -3.19 -10.59
CA CYS A 177 12.83 -2.44 -10.29
C CYS A 177 12.71 -1.12 -11.08
N GLU A 178 11.49 -0.79 -11.49
CA GLU A 178 11.13 0.54 -11.98
C GLU A 178 10.43 1.35 -10.89
N TYR A 179 10.68 2.65 -10.87
CA TYR A 179 10.25 3.58 -9.82
C TYR A 179 9.47 4.73 -10.44
N PHE A 180 8.25 4.96 -9.97
CA PHE A 180 7.36 6.01 -10.43
C PHE A 180 6.91 6.84 -9.23
N LEU A 181 7.38 8.09 -9.17
CA LEU A 181 6.95 9.03 -8.14
C LEU A 181 5.82 9.89 -8.72
N GLU A 182 4.61 9.68 -8.20
CA GLU A 182 3.39 10.32 -8.68
C GLU A 182 2.84 11.25 -7.60
N VAL A 183 2.21 12.36 -8.01
CA VAL A 183 1.49 13.26 -7.10
C VAL A 183 0.01 13.21 -7.45
N VAL A 184 -0.77 12.57 -6.58
CA VAL A 184 -2.21 12.46 -6.76
C VAL A 184 -2.88 13.72 -6.24
N GLU A 185 -3.62 14.42 -7.10
CA GLU A 185 -4.40 15.59 -6.70
C GLU A 185 -5.85 15.19 -6.42
N ASN A 186 -6.36 15.58 -5.26
CA ASN A 186 -7.75 15.39 -4.89
C ASN A 186 -8.61 16.49 -5.53
N PRO A 187 -9.54 16.17 -6.45
CA PRO A 187 -10.32 17.16 -7.18
C PRO A 187 -11.33 17.92 -6.31
N LEU A 188 -11.64 17.44 -5.09
CA LEU A 188 -12.61 18.08 -4.21
C LEU A 188 -12.00 19.22 -3.38
N ASN A 189 -10.72 19.13 -3.02
CA ASN A 189 -10.07 20.06 -2.10
C ASN A 189 -8.70 20.56 -2.57
N GLY A 190 -8.15 20.03 -3.68
CA GLY A 190 -6.84 20.39 -4.21
C GLY A 190 -5.66 19.82 -3.42
N ASN A 191 -5.90 18.97 -2.42
CA ASN A 191 -4.83 18.31 -1.67
C ASN A 191 -3.99 17.44 -2.61
N LYS A 192 -2.68 17.47 -2.40
CA LYS A 192 -1.71 16.71 -3.17
C LYS A 192 -1.10 15.64 -2.29
N SER A 193 -1.23 14.40 -2.70
CA SER A 193 -0.81 13.23 -1.96
C SER A 193 0.21 12.45 -2.81
N PRO A 194 1.52 12.67 -2.58
CA PRO A 194 2.57 11.93 -3.26
C PRO A 194 2.55 10.43 -2.90
N VAL A 195 2.85 9.60 -3.89
CA VAL A 195 2.97 8.15 -3.77
C VAL A 195 4.14 7.68 -4.63
N LEU A 196 4.99 6.82 -4.06
CA LEU A 196 6.00 6.10 -4.83
C LEU A 196 5.45 4.72 -5.19
N ILE A 197 5.45 4.41 -6.47
CA ILE A 197 5.08 3.11 -7.01
C ILE A 197 6.35 2.45 -7.51
N VAL A 198 6.59 1.21 -7.09
CA VAL A 198 7.73 0.41 -7.55
C VAL A 198 7.20 -0.86 -8.19
N GLN A 199 7.61 -1.14 -9.42
CA GLN A 199 7.28 -2.39 -10.11
C GLN A 199 8.54 -3.25 -10.21
N LYS A 200 8.48 -4.48 -9.69
CA LYS A 200 9.59 -5.43 -9.82
C LYS A 200 9.51 -6.11 -11.18
N LEU A 201 10.51 -5.95 -12.03
CA LEU A 201 10.56 -6.52 -13.38
C LEU A 201 11.41 -7.79 -13.45
N SER A 202 12.40 -7.93 -12.58
CA SER A 202 13.24 -9.12 -12.43
C SER A 202 13.64 -9.33 -10.97
N GLU A 203 14.22 -10.51 -10.68
CA GLU A 203 15.00 -10.71 -9.46
C GLU A 203 16.19 -9.74 -9.35
#